data_AF-A0A1T2KY61-F1
#
_entry.id   AF-A0A1T2KY61-F1
#
_cell.length_a   1.000
_cell.length_b   1.000
_cell.length_c   1.000
_cell.angle_alpha   90.00
_cell.angle_beta   90.00
_cell.angle_gamma   90.00
#
_symmetry.space_group_name_H-M   'P 1'
#
loop_
_entity.id
_entity.type
_entity.pdbx_description
1 polymer ?
#
loop_
_entity_poly.entity_id
_entity_poly.type
_entity_poly.pdbx_seq_one_letter_code
_entity_poly.pdbx_strand_id
1 'polypeptide(L)'
;MKIFISRVPENTTRKDLEKFIRDGMNGGMRKIPLFNAASNIRCRLVRITDDHTGLEELHGFAIIETSKPAEYVTERLTGKKLCGKPVSVHEYRRRTSK
;
A
#
# COMPACT_ATOMS: atom_id res chain seq x y z
N MET A 1 -11.37 0.41 -1.63
CA MET A 1 -10.46 0.11 -2.76
C MET A 1 -9.39 -0.92 -2.36
N LYS A 2 -8.67 -1.50 -3.33
CA LYS A 2 -7.56 -2.44 -3.08
C LYS A 2 -6.30 -1.89 -3.74
N ILE A 3 -5.16 -1.97 -3.05
CA ILE A 3 -3.86 -1.57 -3.59
C ILE A 3 -2.84 -2.70 -3.47
N PHE A 4 -1.88 -2.68 -4.38
CA PHE A 4 -0.69 -3.53 -4.39
C PHE A 4 0.55 -2.65 -4.29
N ILE A 5 1.47 -3.00 -3.40
CA ILE A 5 2.70 -2.26 -3.12
C ILE A 5 3.87 -3.18 -3.52
N SER A 6 4.58 -2.81 -4.58
CA SER A 6 5.59 -3.67 -5.20
C SER A 6 6.93 -3.60 -4.46
N ARG A 7 7.60 -4.75 -4.32
CA ARG A 7 9.00 -4.88 -3.89
C ARG A 7 9.31 -4.18 -2.57
N VAL A 8 8.49 -4.44 -1.56
CA VAL A 8 8.70 -3.90 -0.21
C VAL A 8 9.97 -4.51 0.41
N PRO A 9 10.62 -3.83 1.36
CA PRO A 9 11.76 -4.41 2.07
C PRO A 9 11.40 -5.73 2.77
N GLU A 10 12.32 -6.69 2.79
CA GLU A 10 12.10 -8.04 3.36
C GLU A 10 11.75 -8.03 4.86
N ASN A 11 12.19 -7.02 5.60
CA ASN A 11 11.88 -6.83 7.01
C ASN A 11 10.56 -6.06 7.25
N THR A 12 9.80 -5.74 6.20
CA THR A 12 8.53 -5.01 6.31
C THR A 12 7.54 -5.86 7.10
N THR A 13 6.93 -5.28 8.12
CA THR A 13 5.83 -5.92 8.86
C THR A 13 4.46 -5.41 8.40
N ARG A 14 3.40 -6.12 8.80
CA ARG A 14 2.01 -5.66 8.60
C ARG A 14 1.77 -4.26 9.20
N LYS A 15 2.39 -3.97 10.35
CA LYS A 15 2.27 -2.67 11.03
C LYS A 15 2.95 -1.56 10.24
N ASP A 16 4.10 -1.84 9.62
CA ASP A 16 4.80 -0.87 8.78
C ASP A 16 3.99 -0.50 7.55
N LEU A 17 3.37 -1.48 6.89
CA LEU A 17 2.45 -1.24 5.77
C LEU A 17 1.27 -0.37 6.18
N GLU A 18 0.61 -0.71 7.30
CA GLU A 18 -0.52 0.07 7.78
C GLU A 18 -0.11 1.51 8.10
N LYS A 19 1.00 1.69 8.82
CA LYS A 19 1.54 3.01 9.14
C LYS A 19 1.89 3.80 7.87
N PHE A 20 2.57 3.19 6.90
CA PHE A 20 2.91 3.81 5.62
C PHE A 20 1.67 4.32 4.88
N ILE A 21 0.61 3.52 4.81
CA ILE A 21 -0.65 3.90 4.17
C ILE A 21 -1.30 5.07 4.93
N ARG A 22 -1.44 4.96 6.26
CA ARG A 22 -2.01 6.05 7.09
C ARG A 22 -1.24 7.36 6.94
N ASP A 23 0.09 7.27 6.95
CA ASP A 23 0.99 8.41 6.84
C ASP A 23 0.91 9.08 5.46
N GLY A 24 0.74 8.30 4.39
CA GLY A 24 0.54 8.83 3.05
C GLY A 24 -0.83 9.48 2.85
N MET A 25 -1.86 8.94 3.50
CA MET A 25 -3.26 9.37 3.38
C MET A 25 -3.59 10.64 4.18
N ASN A 26 -2.99 10.82 5.37
CA ASN A 26 -3.35 11.91 6.27
C ASN A 26 -2.63 13.24 5.99
N GLY A 27 -1.66 13.26 5.07
CA GLY A 27 -0.82 14.45 4.83
C GLY A 27 -0.13 14.96 6.11
N GLY A 28 0.52 16.11 6.05
CA GLY A 28 1.17 16.74 7.22
C GLY A 28 0.22 17.14 8.35
N MET A 29 -1.10 17.01 8.17
CA MET A 29 -2.15 17.40 9.10
C MET A 29 -2.65 16.22 9.97
N ARG A 30 -1.73 15.38 10.46
CA ARG A 30 -2.02 14.24 11.36
C ARG A 30 -2.81 14.59 12.63
N LYS A 31 -2.95 15.87 12.98
CA LYS A 31 -3.52 16.34 14.24
C LYS A 31 -5.01 16.72 14.19
N ILE A 32 -5.67 16.66 13.03
CA ILE A 32 -7.10 17.02 12.94
C ILE A 32 -7.97 15.76 12.78
N PRO A 33 -8.72 15.34 13.81
CA PRO A 33 -9.49 14.09 13.82
C PRO A 33 -10.52 13.95 12.70
N LEU A 34 -11.03 15.08 12.17
CA LEU A 34 -12.00 15.13 11.07
C LEU A 34 -11.43 14.73 9.69
N PHE A 35 -10.11 14.66 9.53
CA PHE A 35 -9.46 14.43 8.23
C PHE A 35 -8.83 13.04 8.09
N ASN A 36 -9.21 12.07 8.94
CA ASN A 36 -8.80 10.68 8.75
C ASN A 36 -9.35 10.15 7.42
N ALA A 37 -8.52 10.22 6.38
CA ALA A 37 -8.92 9.90 5.01
C ALA A 37 -9.08 8.39 4.78
N ALA A 38 -8.65 7.56 5.73
CA ALA A 38 -8.82 6.11 5.72
C ALA A 38 -9.35 5.63 7.08
N SER A 39 -10.62 5.21 7.11
CA SER A 39 -11.30 4.73 8.32
C SER A 39 -10.84 3.32 8.70
N ASN A 40 -10.65 2.45 7.70
CA ASN A 40 -10.29 1.05 7.88
C ASN A 40 -9.22 0.63 6.86
N ILE A 41 -8.13 0.05 7.34
CA ILE A 41 -7.03 -0.44 6.52
C ILE A 41 -6.73 -1.87 6.95
N ARG A 42 -6.86 -2.81 6.01
CA ARG A 42 -6.49 -4.21 6.20
C ARG A 42 -5.30 -4.53 5.31
N CYS A 43 -4.17 -4.87 5.93
CA CYS A 43 -2.91 -5.17 5.23
C CYS A 43 -2.55 -6.65 5.33
N ARG A 44 -1.93 -7.18 4.27
CA ARG A 44 -1.21 -8.45 4.27
C ARG A 44 0.07 -8.32 3.45
N LEU A 45 1.06 -9.13 3.79
CA LEU A 45 2.26 -9.32 3.00
C LEU A 45 2.07 -10.52 2.07
N VAL A 46 2.65 -10.45 0.88
CA VAL A 46 2.58 -11.49 -0.15
C VAL A 46 4.00 -11.73 -0.65
N ARG A 47 4.49 -12.97 -0.54
CA ARG A 47 5.72 -13.40 -1.21
C ARG A 47 5.35 -13.96 -2.56
N ILE A 48 6.03 -13.51 -3.60
CA ILE A 48 5.91 -14.06 -4.95
C ILE A 48 7.29 -14.55 -5.34
N THR A 49 7.37 -15.83 -5.71
CA THR A 49 8.57 -16.42 -6.28
C THR A 49 8.48 -16.32 -7.79
N ASP A 50 9.50 -15.77 -8.42
CA ASP A 50 9.63 -15.79 -9.87
C ASP A 50 10.06 -17.20 -10.32
N ASP A 51 9.20 -17.88 -11.07
CA ASP A 51 9.41 -19.28 -11.48
C ASP A 51 10.61 -19.46 -12.43
N HIS A 52 11.09 -18.40 -13.08
CA HIS A 52 12.22 -18.46 -14.01
C HIS A 52 13.57 -18.24 -13.33
N THR A 53 13.60 -17.38 -12.31
CA THR A 53 14.83 -16.97 -11.61
C THR A 53 14.96 -17.58 -10.20
N GLY A 54 13.86 -18.11 -9.65
CA GLY A 54 13.78 -18.57 -8.26
C GLY A 54 13.84 -17.46 -7.22
N LEU A 55 13.86 -16.19 -7.65
CA LEU A 55 13.95 -15.05 -6.75
C LEU A 55 12.62 -14.81 -6.04
N GLU A 56 12.67 -14.65 -4.72
CA GLU A 56 11.52 -14.22 -3.93
C GLU A 56 11.46 -12.70 -3.87
N GLU A 57 10.29 -12.14 -4.18
CA GLU A 57 9.97 -10.74 -3.94
C GLU A 57 8.86 -10.64 -2.88
N LEU A 58 9.07 -9.78 -1.87
CA LEU A 58 8.04 -9.41 -0.91
C LEU A 58 7.21 -8.22 -1.41
N HIS A 59 5.90 -8.32 -1.26
CA HIS A 59 4.93 -7.31 -1.67
C HIS A 59 3.92 -7.00 -0.56
N GLY A 60 3.37 -5.81 -0.60
CA GLY A 60 2.25 -5.40 0.24
C GLY A 60 0.93 -5.50 -0.51
N PHE A 61 -0.12 -5.93 0.16
CA PHE A 61 -1.49 -5.84 -0.33
C PHE A 61 -2.37 -5.23 0.74
N ALA A 62 -3.18 -4.23 0.36
CA ALA A 62 -4.06 -3.58 1.31
C ALA A 62 -5.47 -3.34 0.74
N ILE A 63 -6.45 -3.46 1.63
CA ILE A 63 -7.83 -3.05 1.43
C ILE A 63 -8.04 -1.79 2.25
N ILE A 64 -8.47 -0.72 1.60
CA ILE A 64 -8.61 0.61 2.20
C ILE A 64 -10.06 1.06 2.01
N GLU A 65 -10.73 1.37 3.12
CA GLU A 65 -12.00 2.10 3.10
C GLU A 65 -11.70 3.60 3.08
N THR A 66 -12.04 4.25 1.97
CA THR A 66 -11.80 5.69 1.76
C THR A 66 -12.80 6.22 0.74
N SER A 67 -13.18 7.49 0.88
CA SER A 67 -13.95 8.24 -0.11
C SER A 67 -13.08 8.87 -1.20
N LYS A 68 -11.75 8.78 -1.07
CA LYS A 68 -10.81 9.31 -2.06
C LYS A 68 -10.72 8.40 -3.29
N PRO A 69 -10.58 8.97 -4.50
CA PRO A 69 -10.38 8.18 -5.71
C PRO A 69 -9.07 7.39 -5.65
N ALA A 70 -9.02 6.25 -6.35
CA ALA A 70 -7.88 5.34 -6.30
C ALA A 70 -6.56 6.00 -6.75
N GLU A 71 -6.63 6.80 -7.81
CA GLU A 71 -5.53 7.58 -8.36
C GLU A 71 -4.87 8.48 -7.30
N TYR A 72 -5.69 9.24 -6.56
CA TYR A 72 -5.21 10.07 -5.46
C TYR A 72 -4.40 9.27 -4.43
N VAL A 73 -4.87 8.07 -4.08
CA VAL A 73 -4.19 7.20 -3.11
C VAL A 73 -2.87 6.67 -3.68
N THR A 74 -2.88 6.20 -4.92
CA THR A 74 -1.67 5.63 -5.55
C THR A 74 -0.60 6.68 -5.81
N GLU A 75 -0.97 7.89 -6.24
CA GLU A 75 -0.04 9.01 -6.45
C GLU A 75 0.59 9.47 -5.13
N ARG A 76 -0.22 9.55 -4.07
CA ARG A 76 0.26 9.95 -2.74
C ARG A 76 1.25 8.96 -2.15
N LEU A 77 1.11 7.67 -2.43
CA LEU A 77 1.93 6.62 -1.83
C LEU A 77 3.14 6.23 -2.70
N THR A 78 3.03 6.33 -4.03
CA THR A 78 4.13 5.98 -4.94
C THR A 78 5.33 6.90 -4.73
N GLY A 79 6.52 6.30 -4.69
CA GLY A 79 7.78 7.00 -4.44
C GLY A 79 8.05 7.33 -2.97
N LYS A 80 7.06 7.20 -2.07
CA LYS A 80 7.29 7.34 -0.62
C LYS A 80 8.10 6.15 -0.10
N LYS A 81 8.82 6.40 0.99
CA LYS A 81 9.67 5.40 1.63
C LYS A 81 8.86 4.52 2.59
N LEU A 82 8.91 3.22 2.38
CA LEU A 82 8.50 2.17 3.32
C LEU A 82 9.77 1.52 3.86
N CYS A 83 9.97 1.56 5.19
CA CYS A 83 11.20 1.10 5.85
C CYS A 83 12.49 1.61 5.16
N GLY A 84 12.50 2.89 4.75
CA GLY A 84 13.64 3.54 4.09
C GLY A 84 13.74 3.34 2.57
N LYS A 85 13.01 2.39 1.99
CA LYS A 85 13.05 2.09 0.55
C LYS A 85 11.87 2.74 -0.20
N PRO A 86 12.07 3.44 -1.33
CA PRO A 86 10.97 3.92 -2.15
C PRO A 86 10.19 2.73 -2.73
N VAL A 87 8.87 2.83 -2.76
CA VAL A 87 7.98 1.77 -3.29
C VAL A 87 7.04 2.29 -4.37
N SER A 88 6.60 1.38 -5.24
CA SER A 88 5.57 1.65 -6.26
C SER A 88 4.23 1.11 -5.78
N VAL A 89 3.16 1.89 -5.95
CA VAL A 89 1.81 1.52 -5.52
C VAL A 89 0.85 1.54 -6.69
N HIS A 90 0.11 0.45 -6.86
CA HIS A 90 -0.83 0.27 -7.95
C HIS A 90 -2.22 -0.06 -7.41
N GLU A 91 -3.26 0.40 -8.11
CA GLU A 91 -4.62 -0.06 -7.82
C GLU A 91 -4.75 -1.53 -8.22
N TYR A 92 -5.22 -2.37 -7.31
CA TYR A 92 -5.53 -3.76 -7.61
C TYR A 92 -6.98 -3.89 -8.06
N ARG A 93 -7.18 -4.06 -9.37
CA ARG A 93 -8.49 -4.34 -9.96
C ARG A 93 -8.62 -5.83 -10.23
N ARG A 94 -9.69 -6.45 -9.71
CA ARG A 94 -10.03 -7.82 -10.11
C ARG A 94 -10.49 -7.74 -11.56
N ARG A 95 -9.76 -8.37 -12.47
CA ARG A 95 -10.24 -8.59 -13.84
C ARG A 95 -11.43 -9.53 -13.73
N THR A 96 -12.65 -9.00 -13.85
CA THR A 96 -13.80 -9.85 -14.17
C THR A 96 -13.68 -10.15 -15.66
N SER A 97 -13.29 -11.38 -15.99
CA SER A 97 -13.55 -11.94 -17.32
C SER A 97 -15.06 -11.89 -17.52
N LYS A 98 -15.51 -11.04 -18.44
CA LYS A 98 -16.85 -11.16 -19.02
C LYS A 98 -16.86 -12.38 -19.94
#